data_AF-A0A7J4MST2-F1
#
_entry.id   AF-A0A7J4MST2-F1
#
_cell.length_a   1.000
_cell.length_b   1.000
_cell.length_c   1.000
_cell.angle_alpha   90.00
_cell.angle_beta   90.00
_cell.angle_gamma   90.00
#
_symmetry.space_group_name_H-M   'P 1'
#
loop_
_entity.id
_entity.type
_entity.pdbx_description
1 polymer ?
#
loop_
_entity_poly.entity_id
_entity_poly.type
_entity_poly.pdbx_seq_one_letter_code
_entity_poly.pdbx_strand_id
1 'polypeptide(L)'
;MKIAKFPSLNKDFEKGKIKIRKGKKPYIYQDGKISKFKIWIVDGEYIRKNICEDFVNLGQHYLYKFIPKNEFWIAKEAYEGEENYYVDHLLIENKLMASGVPYNKAYVIAAKIEKKERQKSLIAKKIEKENPQKEELIQKTHIKLLQELKNGICIWLINGEIVRDLFGVYYAGGGHDKVYNFIPKKEIWIDNDIPEKERKFIMLHEIHERNLMEKRISYKNAHYSATKIEDFARQNPKKINSLIKQEII
;
A
#
# COMPACT_ATOMS: atom_id res chain seq x y z
N MET A 1 22.32 0.19 3.45
CA MET A 1 20.92 0.18 2.97
C MET A 1 20.01 0.53 4.16
N LYS A 2 19.56 1.79 4.28
CA LYS A 2 18.61 2.17 5.34
C LYS A 2 17.28 1.55 4.99
N ILE A 3 16.87 0.55 5.77
CA ILE A 3 15.58 -0.12 5.63
C ILE A 3 14.50 0.97 5.73
N ALA A 4 13.58 1.02 4.76
CA ALA A 4 12.41 1.91 4.81
C ALA A 4 11.78 1.75 6.20
N LYS A 5 11.47 2.87 6.87
CA LYS A 5 10.81 2.82 8.18
C LYS A 5 9.47 2.11 7.95
N PHE A 6 9.36 0.85 8.38
CA PHE A 6 8.14 0.08 8.22
C PHE A 6 6.97 0.85 8.82
N PRO A 7 5.75 0.73 8.25
CA PRO A 7 4.55 1.16 8.94
C PRO A 7 4.54 0.49 10.31
N SER A 8 4.83 1.26 11.35
CA SER A 8 4.62 0.78 12.70
C SER A 8 3.11 0.77 12.88
N LEU A 9 2.50 -0.40 12.75
CA LEU A 9 1.09 -0.59 13.04
C LEU A 9 0.79 0.09 14.37
N ASN A 10 -0.12 1.06 14.33
CA ASN A 10 -0.53 1.77 15.53
C ASN A 10 -1.14 0.76 16.53
N LYS A 11 -0.96 1.00 17.82
CA LYS A 11 -1.54 0.12 18.87
C LYS A 11 -3.07 0.14 18.85
N ASP A 12 -3.68 1.09 18.14
CA ASP A 12 -5.13 1.28 18.05
C ASP A 12 -5.84 0.36 17.04
N PHE A 13 -5.12 -0.53 16.32
CA PHE A 13 -5.71 -1.54 15.43
C PHE A 13 -6.53 -2.63 16.17
N GLU A 14 -6.66 -2.52 17.50
CA GLU A 14 -7.60 -3.28 18.33
C GLU A 14 -9.08 -2.87 18.18
N LYS A 15 -9.53 -2.42 17.00
CA LYS A 15 -10.97 -2.36 16.69
C LYS A 15 -11.51 -3.76 16.35
N GLY A 16 -11.30 -4.72 17.25
CA GLY A 16 -11.80 -6.09 17.19
C GLY A 16 -13.31 -6.24 17.48
N LYS A 17 -14.13 -5.22 17.18
CA LYS A 17 -15.57 -5.23 17.49
C LYS A 17 -16.49 -5.36 16.27
N ILE A 18 -15.96 -5.33 15.06
CA ILE A 18 -16.79 -5.48 13.85
C ILE A 18 -16.85 -6.96 13.46
N LYS A 19 -17.97 -7.61 13.75
CA LYS A 19 -18.28 -8.95 13.22
C LYS A 19 -18.87 -8.81 11.82
N ILE A 20 -18.07 -9.08 10.81
CA ILE A 20 -18.50 -9.07 9.41
C ILE A 20 -19.21 -10.40 9.11
N ARG A 21 -20.47 -10.32 8.64
CA ARG A 21 -21.23 -11.51 8.24
C ARG A 21 -20.83 -11.94 6.83
N LYS A 22 -20.51 -13.22 6.67
CA LYS A 22 -20.20 -13.82 5.36
C LYS A 22 -21.38 -13.63 4.38
N GLY A 23 -21.07 -13.32 3.12
CA GLY A 23 -22.07 -13.04 2.08
C GLY A 23 -22.64 -11.61 2.09
N LYS A 24 -22.11 -10.74 2.96
CA LYS A 24 -22.32 -9.30 2.92
C LYS A 24 -20.99 -8.59 2.67
N LYS A 25 -21.03 -7.29 2.36
CA LYS A 25 -19.83 -6.46 2.27
C LYS A 25 -18.91 -6.69 3.49
N PRO A 26 -17.59 -6.82 3.30
CA PRO A 26 -16.84 -6.53 2.08
C PRO A 26 -16.61 -7.71 1.14
N TYR A 27 -17.17 -8.90 1.40
CA TYR A 27 -16.96 -10.07 0.54
C TYR A 27 -17.54 -9.85 -0.87
N ILE A 28 -16.76 -10.18 -1.90
CA ILE A 28 -17.23 -10.22 -3.30
C ILE A 28 -17.37 -11.67 -3.75
N TYR A 29 -16.26 -12.40 -3.87
CA TYR A 29 -16.26 -13.83 -4.19
C TYR A 29 -15.06 -14.55 -3.55
N GLN A 30 -15.16 -15.87 -3.44
CA GLN A 30 -14.06 -16.72 -2.99
C GLN A 30 -13.27 -17.15 -4.22
N ASP A 31 -12.01 -16.71 -4.32
CA ASP A 31 -11.16 -17.03 -5.47
C ASP A 31 -10.57 -18.44 -5.36
N GLY A 32 -10.29 -18.89 -4.14
CA GLY A 32 -9.70 -20.20 -3.94
C GLY A 32 -9.58 -20.64 -2.50
N LYS A 33 -8.87 -21.74 -2.31
CA LYS A 33 -8.55 -22.30 -1.00
C LYS A 33 -7.16 -22.92 -1.05
N ILE A 34 -6.33 -22.59 -0.06
CA ILE A 34 -5.02 -23.19 0.13
C ILE A 34 -4.90 -23.72 1.57
N SER A 35 -4.69 -25.04 1.70
CA SER A 35 -4.74 -25.71 3.00
C SER A 35 -6.05 -25.39 3.75
N LYS A 36 -5.98 -24.78 4.93
CA LYS A 36 -7.14 -24.33 5.73
C LYS A 36 -7.65 -22.93 5.37
N PHE A 37 -6.91 -22.16 4.58
CA PHE A 37 -7.21 -20.75 4.29
C PHE A 37 -8.11 -20.61 3.07
N LYS A 38 -9.18 -19.83 3.21
CA LYS A 38 -10.00 -19.37 2.08
C LYS A 38 -9.45 -18.04 1.58
N ILE A 39 -9.29 -17.93 0.26
CA ILE A 39 -8.84 -16.71 -0.39
C ILE A 39 -10.09 -15.96 -0.86
N TRP A 40 -10.27 -14.75 -0.35
CA TRP A 40 -11.42 -13.90 -0.64
C TRP A 40 -11.00 -12.65 -1.36
N ILE A 41 -11.70 -12.36 -2.45
CA ILE A 41 -11.65 -11.05 -3.09
C ILE A 41 -12.68 -10.17 -2.41
N VAL A 42 -12.22 -9.02 -1.95
CA VAL A 42 -13.01 -8.10 -1.12
C VAL A 42 -13.07 -6.70 -1.73
N ASP A 43 -14.12 -5.96 -1.37
CA ASP A 43 -14.32 -4.55 -1.72
C ASP A 43 -13.36 -3.69 -0.87
N GLY A 44 -12.13 -3.50 -1.35
CA GLY A 44 -11.07 -2.80 -0.63
C GLY A 44 -11.43 -1.35 -0.34
N GLU A 45 -12.04 -0.65 -1.31
CA GLU A 45 -12.62 0.67 -1.11
C GLU A 45 -13.61 0.70 0.07
N TYR A 46 -14.51 -0.28 0.15
CA TYR A 46 -15.46 -0.34 1.25
C TYR A 46 -14.75 -0.54 2.60
N ILE A 47 -13.72 -1.38 2.64
CA ILE A 47 -12.94 -1.60 3.86
C ILE A 47 -12.27 -0.29 4.28
N ARG A 48 -11.56 0.39 3.38
CA ARG A 48 -10.91 1.67 3.68
C ARG A 48 -11.88 2.74 4.17
N LYS A 49 -13.06 2.80 3.57
CA LYS A 49 -14.07 3.80 3.92
C LYS A 49 -14.78 3.52 5.25
N ASN A 50 -15.03 2.26 5.59
CA ASN A 50 -15.98 1.91 6.66
C ASN A 50 -15.37 1.10 7.82
N ILE A 51 -14.19 0.52 7.64
CA ILE A 51 -13.59 -0.45 8.57
C ILE A 51 -12.16 -0.04 8.96
N CYS A 52 -11.27 0.09 7.97
CA CYS A 52 -9.84 0.31 8.17
C CYS A 52 -9.21 0.94 6.91
N GLU A 53 -8.89 2.22 6.99
CA GLU A 53 -8.26 3.06 5.97
C GLU A 53 -6.92 2.49 5.45
N ASP A 54 -6.15 1.84 6.32
CA ASP A 54 -4.85 1.24 5.97
C ASP A 54 -4.96 -0.09 5.20
N PHE A 55 -6.16 -0.61 4.93
CA PHE A 55 -6.34 -1.81 4.10
C PHE A 55 -6.14 -1.48 2.62
N VAL A 56 -4.90 -1.60 2.13
CA VAL A 56 -4.54 -1.27 0.74
C VAL A 56 -4.75 -2.47 -0.19
N ASN A 57 -3.81 -3.43 -0.22
CA ASN A 57 -3.82 -4.54 -1.21
C ASN A 57 -4.31 -5.85 -0.62
N LEU A 58 -3.87 -6.20 0.60
CA LEU A 58 -4.06 -7.53 1.18
C LEU A 58 -4.08 -7.52 2.71
N GLY A 59 -4.57 -8.59 3.31
CA GLY A 59 -4.55 -8.76 4.76
C GLY A 59 -4.93 -10.13 5.27
N GLN A 60 -4.53 -10.39 6.52
CA GLN A 60 -4.85 -11.61 7.27
C GLN A 60 -5.11 -11.32 8.76
N HIS A 61 -5.66 -12.31 9.48
CA HIS A 61 -6.16 -12.18 10.86
C HIS A 61 -5.19 -11.59 11.89
N TYR A 62 -3.90 -11.90 11.82
CA TYR A 62 -2.93 -11.40 12.79
C TYR A 62 -2.64 -9.91 12.59
N LEU A 63 -2.67 -9.45 11.34
CA LEU A 63 -2.57 -8.05 10.96
C LEU A 63 -3.87 -7.29 11.24
N TYR A 64 -5.00 -7.83 10.77
CA TYR A 64 -6.32 -7.22 10.88
C TYR A 64 -7.28 -8.14 11.64
N LYS A 65 -7.60 -7.80 12.90
CA LYS A 65 -8.45 -8.65 13.76
C LYS A 65 -9.88 -8.83 13.28
N PHE A 66 -10.37 -7.96 12.40
CA PHE A 66 -11.68 -8.10 11.76
C PHE A 66 -11.70 -9.19 10.67
N ILE A 67 -10.53 -9.63 10.18
CA ILE A 67 -10.42 -10.74 9.22
C ILE A 67 -10.49 -12.07 9.98
N PRO A 68 -11.33 -13.04 9.57
CA PRO A 68 -11.38 -14.35 10.21
C PRO A 68 -10.06 -15.13 10.16
N LYS A 69 -9.80 -15.95 11.18
CA LYS A 69 -8.52 -16.70 11.37
C LYS A 69 -8.06 -17.53 10.17
N ASN A 70 -8.99 -18.06 9.39
CA ASN A 70 -8.74 -18.95 8.25
C ASN A 70 -9.08 -18.27 6.92
N GLU A 71 -8.95 -16.94 6.85
CA GLU A 71 -9.21 -16.17 5.64
C GLU A 71 -8.03 -15.25 5.32
N PHE A 72 -7.75 -15.18 4.02
CA PHE A 72 -6.89 -14.21 3.39
C PHE A 72 -7.75 -13.33 2.51
N TRP A 73 -7.61 -12.03 2.68
CA TRP A 73 -8.37 -11.04 1.93
C TRP A 73 -7.44 -10.31 0.98
N ILE A 74 -7.80 -10.25 -0.28
CA ILE A 74 -7.13 -9.47 -1.33
C ILE A 74 -8.13 -8.44 -1.84
N ALA A 75 -7.75 -7.18 -1.83
CA ALA A 75 -8.54 -6.09 -2.37
C ALA A 75 -8.72 -6.33 -3.88
N LYS A 76 -9.98 -6.23 -4.37
CA LYS A 76 -10.25 -6.35 -5.83
C LYS A 76 -9.41 -5.37 -6.65
N GLU A 77 -9.03 -4.24 -6.05
CA GLU A 77 -8.27 -3.17 -6.67
C GLU A 77 -6.81 -3.55 -6.94
N ALA A 78 -6.23 -4.43 -6.12
CA ALA A 78 -4.85 -4.90 -6.27
C ALA A 78 -4.76 -6.18 -7.12
N TYR A 79 -5.89 -6.73 -7.55
CA TYR A 79 -6.00 -8.16 -7.83
C TYR A 79 -5.40 -8.59 -9.16
N GLU A 80 -5.32 -7.75 -10.20
CA GLU A 80 -5.04 -8.24 -11.55
C GLU A 80 -3.57 -8.70 -11.73
N GLY A 81 -3.33 -10.02 -11.76
CA GLY A 81 -2.07 -10.65 -12.16
C GLY A 81 -1.02 -10.84 -11.07
N GLU A 82 -1.26 -10.35 -9.85
CA GLU A 82 -0.33 -10.44 -8.71
C GLU A 82 -0.77 -11.41 -7.60
N GLU A 83 -1.83 -12.18 -7.84
CA GLU A 83 -2.53 -12.98 -6.83
C GLU A 83 -1.61 -13.96 -6.11
N ASN A 84 -0.76 -14.65 -6.87
CA ASN A 84 0.16 -15.65 -6.32
C ASN A 84 1.18 -15.02 -5.37
N TYR A 85 1.70 -13.83 -5.69
CA TYR A 85 2.64 -13.12 -4.82
C TYR A 85 1.97 -12.76 -3.48
N TYR A 86 0.72 -12.31 -3.53
CA TYR A 86 -0.03 -11.95 -2.33
C TYR A 86 -0.40 -13.16 -1.47
N VAL A 87 -0.84 -14.25 -2.10
CA VAL A 87 -1.17 -15.49 -1.36
C VAL A 87 0.06 -16.07 -0.68
N ASP A 88 1.20 -16.14 -1.38
CA ASP A 88 2.45 -16.64 -0.80
C ASP A 88 2.96 -15.75 0.33
N HIS A 89 2.88 -14.43 0.16
CA HIS A 89 3.20 -13.46 1.21
C HIS A 89 2.37 -13.71 2.46
N LEU A 90 1.04 -13.79 2.32
CA LEU A 90 0.11 -14.00 3.42
C LEU A 90 0.32 -15.35 4.12
N LEU A 91 0.65 -16.41 3.38
CA LEU A 91 0.97 -17.72 3.95
C LEU A 91 2.19 -17.66 4.85
N ILE A 92 3.27 -17.02 4.39
CA ILE A 92 4.52 -16.90 5.14
C ILE A 92 4.32 -16.02 6.36
N GLU A 93 3.70 -14.86 6.18
CA GLU A 93 3.41 -13.92 7.26
C GLU A 93 2.54 -14.60 8.34
N ASN A 94 1.43 -15.23 7.94
CA ASN A 94 0.54 -15.91 8.87
C ASN A 94 1.24 -17.03 9.64
N LYS A 95 2.05 -17.85 8.96
CA LYS A 95 2.83 -18.92 9.59
C LYS A 95 3.78 -18.38 10.66
N LEU A 96 4.52 -17.31 10.35
CA LEU A 96 5.47 -16.69 11.27
C LEU A 96 4.76 -16.03 12.45
N MET A 97 3.68 -15.29 12.20
CA MET A 97 2.92 -14.62 13.27
C MET A 97 2.20 -15.63 14.16
N ALA A 98 1.72 -16.74 13.61
CA ALA A 98 1.14 -17.85 14.38
C ALA A 98 2.17 -18.51 15.32
N SER A 99 3.46 -18.48 14.98
CA SER A 99 4.55 -18.94 15.86
C SER A 99 5.10 -17.85 16.77
N GLY A 100 4.41 -16.70 16.90
CA GLY A 100 4.79 -15.62 17.81
C GLY A 100 5.85 -14.65 17.26
N VAL A 101 6.21 -14.73 15.97
CA VAL A 101 7.11 -13.76 15.36
C VAL A 101 6.38 -12.40 15.24
N PRO A 102 6.98 -11.29 15.73
CA PRO A 102 6.38 -9.96 15.60
C PRO A 102 6.16 -9.58 14.13
N TYR A 103 5.07 -8.83 13.87
CA TYR A 103 4.66 -8.42 12.52
C TYR A 103 5.81 -7.86 11.67
N ASN A 104 6.53 -6.87 12.19
CA ASN A 104 7.63 -6.22 11.46
C ASN A 104 8.69 -7.21 10.97
N LYS A 105 8.98 -8.26 11.75
CA LYS A 105 9.93 -9.31 11.35
C LYS A 105 9.30 -10.31 10.38
N ALA A 106 8.04 -10.69 10.60
CA ALA A 106 7.30 -11.59 9.71
C ALA A 106 7.16 -10.99 8.30
N TYR A 107 6.76 -9.72 8.22
CA TYR A 107 6.62 -8.95 6.99
C TYR A 107 7.92 -8.86 6.19
N VAL A 108 9.05 -8.55 6.85
CA VAL A 108 10.37 -8.52 6.19
C VAL A 108 10.74 -9.87 5.56
N ILE A 109 10.43 -10.96 6.26
CA ILE A 109 10.74 -12.31 5.77
C ILE A 109 9.84 -12.65 4.58
N ALA A 110 8.53 -12.40 4.68
CA ALA A 110 7.57 -12.63 3.61
C ALA A 110 7.94 -11.81 2.35
N ALA A 111 8.20 -10.53 2.51
CA ALA A 111 8.63 -9.63 1.44
C ALA A 111 9.95 -10.04 0.78
N LYS A 112 10.91 -10.58 1.54
CA LYS A 112 12.16 -11.10 0.97
C LYS A 112 11.90 -12.30 0.06
N ILE A 113 10.94 -13.15 0.41
CA ILE A 113 10.57 -14.31 -0.40
C ILE A 113 9.78 -13.87 -1.63
N GLU A 114 8.78 -13.00 -1.46
CA GLU A 114 8.03 -12.41 -2.57
C GLU A 114 8.96 -11.74 -3.59
N LYS A 115 9.93 -10.93 -3.13
CA LYS A 115 10.91 -10.29 -4.02
C LYS A 115 11.67 -11.31 -4.87
N LYS A 116 12.05 -12.45 -4.30
CA LYS A 116 12.76 -13.51 -5.05
C LYS A 116 11.87 -14.14 -6.11
N GLU A 117 10.58 -14.29 -5.86
CA GLU A 117 9.65 -14.83 -6.84
C GLU A 117 9.39 -13.80 -7.95
N ARG A 118 9.18 -12.53 -7.60
CA ARG A 118 9.01 -11.43 -8.58
C ARG A 118 10.22 -11.26 -9.48
N GLN A 119 11.43 -11.46 -8.98
CA GLN A 119 12.65 -11.46 -9.79
C GLN A 119 12.67 -12.54 -10.89
N LYS A 120 11.82 -13.57 -10.80
CA LYS A 120 11.67 -14.59 -11.84
C LYS A 120 10.65 -14.20 -12.92
N SER A 121 9.92 -13.09 -12.75
CA SER A 121 8.92 -12.59 -13.69
C SER A 121 9.57 -12.31 -15.05
N LEU A 122 8.79 -12.42 -16.14
CA LEU A 122 9.28 -12.12 -17.49
C LEU A 122 9.73 -10.67 -17.60
N ILE A 123 9.05 -9.76 -16.90
CA ILE A 123 9.37 -8.33 -16.82
C ILE A 123 10.74 -8.15 -16.17
N ALA A 124 10.96 -8.75 -14.99
CA ALA A 124 12.24 -8.66 -14.28
C ALA A 124 13.40 -9.20 -15.14
N LYS A 125 13.22 -10.36 -15.78
CA LYS A 125 14.22 -10.96 -16.68
C LYS A 125 14.52 -10.09 -17.90
N LYS A 126 13.48 -9.48 -18.50
CA LYS A 126 13.66 -8.57 -19.64
C LYS A 126 14.47 -7.34 -19.23
N ILE A 127 14.15 -6.75 -18.09
CA ILE A 127 14.83 -5.58 -17.57
C ILE A 127 16.28 -5.89 -17.17
N GLU A 128 16.53 -7.04 -16.54
CA GLU A 128 17.88 -7.51 -16.23
C GLU A 128 18.74 -7.64 -17.48
N LYS A 129 18.17 -8.19 -18.57
CA LYS A 129 18.85 -8.31 -19.87
C LYS A 129 19.16 -6.96 -20.51
N GLU A 130 18.25 -6.00 -20.40
CA GLU A 130 18.42 -4.64 -20.94
C GLU A 130 19.46 -3.83 -20.16
N ASN A 131 19.72 -4.19 -18.89
CA ASN A 131 20.62 -3.48 -17.96
C ASN A 131 20.51 -1.93 -18.03
N PRO A 132 19.28 -1.38 -17.93
CA PRO A 132 19.03 0.05 -18.09
C PRO A 132 19.61 0.86 -16.94
N GLN A 133 19.84 2.15 -17.19
CA GLN A 133 20.20 3.08 -16.11
C GLN A 133 19.03 3.25 -15.12
N LYS A 134 19.33 3.66 -13.88
CA LYS A 134 18.32 3.82 -12.83
C LYS A 134 17.23 4.79 -13.24
N GLU A 135 17.60 5.86 -13.93
CA GLU A 135 16.72 6.90 -14.42
C GLU A 135 15.73 6.35 -15.45
N GLU A 136 16.18 5.46 -16.34
CA GLU A 136 15.32 4.77 -17.30
C GLU A 136 14.32 3.83 -16.60
N LEU A 137 14.76 3.11 -15.55
CA LEU A 137 13.87 2.29 -14.74
C LEU A 137 12.78 3.12 -14.07
N ILE A 138 13.14 4.27 -13.53
CA ILE A 138 12.19 5.19 -12.89
C ILE A 138 11.18 5.69 -13.94
N GLN A 139 11.63 6.13 -15.11
CA GLN A 139 10.75 6.60 -16.18
C GLN A 139 9.75 5.51 -16.63
N LYS A 140 10.18 4.24 -16.67
CA LYS A 140 9.28 3.11 -16.97
C LYS A 140 8.16 2.92 -15.95
N THR A 141 8.28 3.47 -14.74
CA THR A 141 7.20 3.43 -13.74
C THR A 141 6.16 4.52 -13.96
N HIS A 142 6.50 5.65 -14.58
CA HIS A 142 5.59 6.78 -14.73
C HIS A 142 4.54 6.51 -15.82
N ILE A 143 3.26 6.51 -15.42
CA ILE A 143 2.14 6.40 -16.36
C ILE A 143 1.69 7.80 -16.81
N LYS A 144 1.45 8.69 -15.84
CA LYS A 144 0.88 10.02 -16.11
C LYS A 144 1.23 11.01 -15.01
N LEU A 145 1.64 12.23 -15.38
CA LEU A 145 1.72 13.35 -14.44
C LEU A 145 0.29 13.75 -14.06
N LEU A 146 -0.07 13.60 -12.79
CA LEU A 146 -1.38 13.99 -12.27
C LEU A 146 -1.44 15.47 -11.97
N GLN A 147 -0.39 16.00 -11.34
CA GLN A 147 -0.32 17.40 -10.94
C GLN A 147 1.12 17.83 -10.68
N GLU A 148 1.44 19.06 -11.03
CA GLU A 148 2.65 19.76 -10.56
C GLU A 148 2.25 20.83 -9.55
N LEU A 149 2.93 20.87 -8.41
CA LEU A 149 2.71 21.83 -7.34
C LEU A 149 3.62 23.06 -7.54
N LYS A 150 3.21 24.22 -7.01
CA LYS A 150 3.95 25.49 -7.18
C LYS A 150 5.40 25.45 -6.68
N ASN A 151 5.71 24.58 -5.73
CA ASN A 151 7.05 24.39 -5.18
C ASN A 151 7.92 23.38 -5.98
N GLY A 152 7.43 22.96 -7.15
CA GLY A 152 8.11 22.03 -8.06
C GLY A 152 8.02 20.57 -7.63
N ILE A 153 7.04 20.21 -6.80
CA ILE A 153 6.73 18.81 -6.49
C ILE A 153 5.84 18.25 -7.61
N CYS A 154 6.23 17.10 -8.17
CA CYS A 154 5.46 16.38 -9.18
C CYS A 154 4.72 15.20 -8.56
N ILE A 155 3.42 15.12 -8.81
CA ILE A 155 2.57 14.00 -8.39
C ILE A 155 2.30 13.13 -9.61
N TRP A 156 2.77 11.89 -9.56
CA TRP A 156 2.69 10.94 -10.66
C TRP A 156 1.74 9.79 -10.34
N LEU A 157 0.95 9.40 -11.33
CA LEU A 157 0.37 8.05 -11.39
C LEU A 157 1.47 7.12 -11.89
N ILE A 158 1.76 6.06 -11.13
CA ILE A 158 2.80 5.10 -11.47
C ILE A 158 2.25 3.69 -11.61
N ASN A 159 2.98 2.82 -12.32
CA ASN A 159 2.72 1.39 -12.37
C ASN A 159 3.29 0.70 -11.12
N GLY A 160 2.42 0.37 -10.16
CA GLY A 160 2.79 -0.21 -8.86
C GLY A 160 3.45 -1.57 -8.96
N GLU A 161 3.00 -2.42 -9.89
CA GLU A 161 3.59 -3.74 -10.14
C GLU A 161 5.06 -3.61 -10.54
N ILE A 162 5.37 -2.72 -11.51
CA ILE A 162 6.76 -2.47 -11.92
C ILE A 162 7.59 -1.96 -10.73
N VAL A 163 7.00 -1.13 -9.85
CA VAL A 163 7.71 -0.66 -8.65
C VAL A 163 8.02 -1.80 -7.70
N ARG A 164 7.06 -2.71 -7.46
CA ARG A 164 7.23 -3.88 -6.59
C ARG A 164 8.24 -4.88 -7.16
N ASP A 165 8.24 -5.09 -8.47
CA ASP A 165 9.15 -5.98 -9.17
C ASP A 165 10.61 -5.48 -9.14
N LEU A 166 10.82 -4.17 -9.29
CA LEU A 166 12.16 -3.60 -9.47
C LEU A 166 12.76 -3.00 -8.20
N PHE A 167 11.98 -2.23 -7.45
CA PHE A 167 12.50 -1.40 -6.37
C PHE A 167 12.18 -2.01 -5.00
N GLY A 168 10.93 -2.37 -4.77
CA GLY A 168 10.55 -3.00 -3.51
C GLY A 168 9.07 -3.34 -3.39
N VAL A 169 8.82 -4.60 -3.01
CA VAL A 169 7.49 -5.18 -2.74
C VAL A 169 6.68 -4.47 -1.66
N TYR A 170 7.32 -3.57 -0.90
CA TYR A 170 6.69 -2.80 0.16
C TYR A 170 5.87 -1.60 -0.36
N TYR A 171 6.02 -1.25 -1.64
CA TYR A 171 5.27 -0.14 -2.23
C TYR A 171 3.81 -0.55 -2.46
N ALA A 172 2.90 0.15 -1.78
CA ALA A 172 1.46 -0.06 -1.90
C ALA A 172 0.73 1.28 -1.74
N GLY A 173 -0.20 1.57 -2.65
CA GLY A 173 -1.09 2.72 -2.59
C GLY A 173 -0.45 4.07 -2.96
N GLY A 174 0.61 4.48 -2.27
CA GLY A 174 1.31 5.73 -2.51
C GLY A 174 2.66 5.82 -1.80
N GLY A 175 3.44 6.84 -2.14
CA GLY A 175 4.71 7.11 -1.49
C GLY A 175 5.41 8.36 -1.98
N HIS A 176 6.45 8.78 -1.26
CA HIS A 176 7.24 9.96 -1.64
C HIS A 176 8.73 9.86 -1.28
N ASP A 177 9.51 10.82 -1.80
CA ASP A 177 10.98 10.93 -1.75
C ASP A 177 11.63 11.04 -0.35
N LYS A 178 10.81 11.11 0.71
CA LYS A 178 11.26 11.11 2.12
C LYS A 178 11.03 9.77 2.81
N VAL A 179 10.15 8.93 2.27
CA VAL A 179 9.90 7.56 2.75
C VAL A 179 10.72 6.57 1.95
N TYR A 180 10.67 6.68 0.62
CA TYR A 180 11.35 5.76 -0.29
C TYR A 180 12.57 6.41 -0.93
N ASN A 181 13.71 5.72 -0.87
CA ASN A 181 14.98 6.22 -1.41
C ASN A 181 15.10 6.05 -2.94
N PHE A 182 14.23 5.25 -3.54
CA PHE A 182 14.17 5.05 -4.99
C PHE A 182 13.30 6.09 -5.69
N ILE A 183 12.39 6.75 -4.96
CA ILE A 183 11.56 7.83 -5.51
C ILE A 183 12.44 9.09 -5.69
N PRO A 184 12.46 9.71 -6.89
CA PRO A 184 13.20 10.94 -7.14
C PRO A 184 12.82 12.07 -6.19
N LYS A 185 13.76 12.98 -5.95
CA LYS A 185 13.50 14.16 -5.13
C LYS A 185 12.37 14.98 -5.73
N LYS A 186 11.51 15.50 -4.84
CA LYS A 186 10.29 16.26 -5.20
C LYS A 186 9.26 15.46 -6.00
N GLU A 187 9.24 14.13 -5.87
CA GLU A 187 8.15 13.32 -6.42
C GLU A 187 7.28 12.70 -5.32
N ILE A 188 5.98 12.63 -5.63
CA ILE A 188 4.97 11.85 -4.93
C ILE A 188 4.37 10.89 -5.95
N TRP A 189 4.32 9.61 -5.62
CA TRP A 189 3.82 8.55 -6.47
C TRP A 189 2.50 8.02 -5.92
N ILE A 190 1.55 7.80 -6.83
CA ILE A 190 0.24 7.20 -6.55
C ILE A 190 0.15 5.91 -7.37
N ASP A 191 -0.13 4.80 -6.69
CA ASP A 191 -0.27 3.49 -7.30
C ASP A 191 -1.50 3.44 -8.24
N ASN A 192 -1.35 2.84 -9.42
CA ASN A 192 -2.43 2.69 -10.39
C ASN A 192 -3.53 1.73 -9.93
N ASP A 193 -3.23 0.85 -8.97
CA ASP A 193 -4.21 0.00 -8.31
C ASP A 193 -5.25 0.81 -7.53
N ILE A 194 -4.93 2.06 -7.14
CA ILE A 194 -5.90 2.93 -6.47
C ILE A 194 -6.95 3.45 -7.47
N PRO A 195 -8.26 3.21 -7.22
CA PRO A 195 -9.33 3.74 -8.06
C PRO A 195 -9.27 5.25 -8.17
N GLU A 196 -9.60 5.81 -9.35
CA GLU A 196 -9.46 7.25 -9.61
C GLU A 196 -10.15 8.14 -8.57
N LYS A 197 -11.36 7.75 -8.13
CA LYS A 197 -12.12 8.45 -7.08
C LYS A 197 -11.46 8.45 -5.70
N GLU A 198 -10.56 7.51 -5.44
CA GLU A 198 -9.81 7.41 -4.18
C GLU A 198 -8.47 8.14 -4.23
N ARG A 199 -7.89 8.34 -5.42
CA ARG A 199 -6.54 8.91 -5.59
C ARG A 199 -6.36 10.26 -4.88
N LYS A 200 -7.39 11.12 -4.83
CA LYS A 200 -7.28 12.41 -4.14
C LYS A 200 -7.12 12.27 -2.62
N PHE A 201 -7.69 11.24 -2.00
CA PHE A 201 -7.50 10.98 -0.56
C PHE A 201 -6.06 10.55 -0.29
N ILE A 202 -5.55 9.61 -1.10
CA ILE A 202 -4.16 9.17 -1.01
C ILE A 202 -3.20 10.34 -1.31
N MET A 203 -3.48 11.15 -2.32
CA MET A 203 -2.69 12.36 -2.61
C MET A 203 -2.65 13.31 -1.40
N LEU A 204 -3.78 13.55 -0.73
CA LEU A 204 -3.79 14.39 0.48
C LEU A 204 -2.90 13.81 1.57
N HIS A 205 -2.99 12.49 1.81
CA HIS A 205 -2.15 11.78 2.77
C HIS A 205 -0.67 11.93 2.45
N GLU A 206 -0.27 11.59 1.22
CA GLU A 206 1.13 11.62 0.80
C GLU A 206 1.73 13.05 0.81
N ILE A 207 0.96 14.06 0.39
CA ILE A 207 1.43 15.46 0.43
C ILE A 207 1.62 15.89 1.89
N HIS A 208 0.63 15.63 2.75
CA HIS A 208 0.68 16.03 4.17
C HIS A 208 1.83 15.33 4.91
N GLU A 209 1.98 14.02 4.74
CA GLU A 209 3.07 13.24 5.33
C GLU A 209 4.43 13.79 4.87
N ARG A 210 4.60 14.01 3.56
CA ARG A 210 5.83 14.55 2.98
C ARG A 210 6.18 15.91 3.56
N ASN A 211 5.21 16.82 3.65
CA ASN A 211 5.39 18.17 4.18
C ASN A 211 5.85 18.14 5.65
N LEU A 212 5.27 17.25 6.47
CA LEU A 212 5.70 17.06 7.85
C LEU A 212 7.11 16.47 7.94
N MET A 213 7.43 15.47 7.11
CA MET A 213 8.76 14.87 7.08
C MET A 213 9.85 15.84 6.59
N GLU A 214 9.52 16.75 5.68
CA GLU A 214 10.41 17.87 5.28
C GLU A 214 10.75 18.76 6.49
N LYS A 215 9.76 19.01 7.36
CA LYS A 215 9.92 19.71 8.64
C LYS A 215 10.58 18.85 9.74
N ARG A 216 11.18 17.72 9.37
CA ARG A 216 11.88 16.76 10.26
C ARG A 216 10.97 16.09 11.29
N ILE A 217 9.65 16.09 11.08
CA ILE A 217 8.75 15.28 11.88
C ILE A 217 9.02 13.81 11.58
N SER A 218 9.02 12.98 12.62
CA SER A 218 9.28 11.55 12.46
C SER A 218 8.20 10.91 11.59
N TYR A 219 8.59 9.95 10.75
CA TYR A 219 7.67 9.17 9.90
C TYR A 219 6.42 8.71 10.67
N LYS A 220 6.58 8.09 11.84
CA LYS A 220 5.44 7.63 12.66
C LYS A 220 4.43 8.74 12.96
N ASN A 221 4.89 9.93 13.34
CA ASN A 221 4.00 11.05 13.68
C ASN A 221 3.43 11.72 12.43
N ALA A 222 4.22 11.82 11.36
CA ALA A 222 3.78 12.36 10.08
C ALA A 222 2.68 11.47 9.47
N HIS A 223 2.92 10.16 9.42
CA HIS A 223 1.98 9.15 8.96
C HIS A 223 0.67 9.21 9.74
N TYR A 224 0.74 9.19 11.07
CA TYR A 224 -0.45 9.26 11.91
C TYR A 224 -1.26 10.55 11.71
N SER A 225 -0.60 11.68 11.46
CA SER A 225 -1.27 12.94 11.12
C SER A 225 -1.93 12.87 9.74
N ALA A 226 -1.25 12.25 8.77
CA ALA A 226 -1.75 12.04 7.42
C ALA A 226 -2.99 11.13 7.40
N THR A 227 -2.97 10.03 8.14
CA THR A 227 -4.15 9.15 8.33
C THR A 227 -5.34 9.95 8.87
N LYS A 228 -5.13 10.82 9.86
CA LYS A 228 -6.23 11.62 10.44
C LYS A 228 -6.86 12.60 9.47
N ILE A 229 -6.03 13.30 8.68
CA ILE A 229 -6.55 14.27 7.71
C ILE A 229 -7.22 13.57 6.53
N GLU A 230 -6.72 12.39 6.14
CA GLU A 230 -7.37 11.52 5.16
C GLU A 230 -8.74 11.05 5.66
N ASP A 231 -8.83 10.51 6.88
CA ASP A 231 -10.08 10.08 7.50
C ASP A 231 -11.12 11.20 7.53
N PHE A 232 -10.68 12.39 7.97
CA PHE A 232 -11.53 13.57 7.97
C PHE A 232 -12.02 13.89 6.56
N ALA A 233 -11.15 13.82 5.55
CA ALA A 233 -11.53 14.09 4.16
C ALA A 233 -12.48 13.02 3.62
N ARG A 234 -12.28 11.73 3.93
CA ARG A 234 -13.19 10.64 3.54
C ARG A 234 -14.59 10.80 4.12
N GLN A 235 -14.69 11.33 5.34
CA GLN A 235 -15.97 11.72 5.98
C GLN A 235 -16.54 13.04 5.43
N ASN A 236 -15.69 13.89 4.85
CA ASN A 236 -16.07 15.19 4.29
C ASN A 236 -15.60 15.37 2.82
N PRO A 237 -16.02 14.55 1.84
CA PRO A 237 -15.41 14.52 0.51
C PRO A 237 -15.42 15.86 -0.23
N LYS A 238 -16.41 16.72 0.04
CA LYS A 238 -16.50 18.07 -0.55
C LYS A 238 -15.31 18.97 -0.16
N LYS A 239 -14.62 18.68 0.95
CA LYS A 239 -13.47 19.45 1.45
C LYS A 239 -12.13 19.02 0.83
N ILE A 240 -12.07 17.90 0.11
CA ILE A 240 -10.80 17.30 -0.34
C ILE A 240 -9.92 18.28 -1.14
N ASN A 241 -10.51 19.01 -2.09
CA ASN A 241 -9.76 19.97 -2.90
C ASN A 241 -9.26 21.17 -2.08
N SER A 242 -9.99 21.56 -1.03
CA SER A 242 -9.58 22.64 -0.13
C SER A 242 -8.44 22.21 0.79
N LEU A 243 -8.49 20.99 1.32
CA LEU A 243 -7.44 20.42 2.16
C LEU A 243 -6.14 20.24 1.36
N ILE A 244 -6.24 19.68 0.16
CA ILE A 244 -5.08 19.58 -0.75
C ILE A 244 -4.49 20.97 -1.03
N LYS A 245 -5.32 21.99 -1.30
CA LYS A 245 -4.83 23.36 -1.52
C LYS A 245 -4.08 23.94 -0.33
N GLN A 246 -4.45 23.61 0.91
CA GLN A 246 -3.77 24.06 2.12
C GLN A 246 -2.36 23.46 2.26
N GLU A 247 -2.15 22.27 1.72
CA GLU A 247 -0.86 21.57 1.73
C GLU A 247 0.09 22.01 0.60
N ILE A 248 -0.41 22.76 -0.40
CA ILE A 248 0.34 23.18 -1.59
C ILE A 248 0.97 24.59 -1.41
N ILE A 249 0.85 25.19 -0.22
CA ILE A 249 1.35 26.54 0.09
C ILE A 249 2.88 26.55 0.23
#